data_AF-A0A0A2SVZ2-F1
#
_entry.id   AF-A0A0A2SVZ2-F1
#
_cell.length_a   1.000
_cell.length_b   1.000
_cell.length_c   1.000
_cell.angle_alpha   90.00
_cell.angle_beta   90.00
_cell.angle_gamma   90.00
#
_symmetry.space_group_name_H-M   'P 1'
#
loop_
_entity.id
_entity.type
_entity.pdbx_description
1 polymer ?
#
loop_
_entity_poly.entity_id
_entity_poly.type
_entity_poly.pdbx_seq_one_letter_code
_entity_poly.pdbx_strand_id
1 'polypeptide(L)'
;MKNIRGSITINSDSVVLDLNEKKLRDPGSDSGSIGILLSDHSNITIKNGYFDGFWFAISGSGGKNLRILNNSFNNIKYIAINLSGSNLYVRGNYIINMDFYEPKDKINFYLVGLNIRDTSGCNILNNVVSAPSIPIEALKYRLEYIGLILSDSSKNCKIQNNIFSNFQSPKFNSIALWIASGTKDSFLHNNLILNYQYGIAGNPKDYIEQNNLLVNVGKPKWYKKFILPLFLNNY
;
A
#
# COMPACT_ATOMS: atom_id res chain seq x y z
N MET A 1 20.85 -9.58 -16.65
CA MET A 1 20.49 -8.15 -16.59
C MET A 1 21.04 -7.58 -15.29
N LYS A 2 21.84 -6.50 -15.30
CA LYS A 2 22.42 -5.96 -14.05
C LYS A 2 21.34 -5.19 -13.27
N ASN A 3 21.19 -5.53 -11.99
CA ASN A 3 20.29 -4.80 -11.08
C ASN A 3 20.91 -3.45 -10.72
N ILE A 4 20.08 -2.42 -10.61
CA ILE A 4 20.47 -1.13 -10.03
C ILE A 4 20.35 -1.27 -8.52
N ARG A 5 21.38 -0.87 -7.78
CA ARG A 5 21.35 -0.79 -6.31
C ARG A 5 21.38 0.66 -5.88
N GLY A 6 20.52 1.02 -4.95
CA GLY A 6 20.46 2.39 -4.41
C GLY A 6 19.05 2.97 -4.46
N SER A 7 18.99 4.30 -4.37
CA SER A 7 17.76 5.08 -4.29
C SER A 7 17.74 6.14 -5.38
N ILE A 8 16.55 6.58 -5.75
CA ILE A 8 16.31 7.66 -6.71
C ILE A 8 15.51 8.75 -6.00
N THR A 9 15.98 9.99 -6.11
CA THR A 9 15.21 11.17 -5.68
C THR A 9 14.73 11.92 -6.91
N ILE A 10 13.42 12.14 -7.01
CA ILE A 10 12.82 12.98 -8.05
C ILE A 10 12.56 14.35 -7.43
N ASN A 11 13.35 15.35 -7.83
CA ASN A 11 13.25 16.72 -7.34
C ASN A 11 12.85 17.70 -8.46
N SER A 12 11.89 17.31 -9.29
CA SER A 12 11.39 18.11 -10.40
C SER A 12 9.97 17.67 -10.77
N ASP A 13 9.20 18.62 -11.31
CA ASP A 13 7.93 18.36 -11.98
C ASP A 13 8.13 17.63 -13.32
N SER A 14 7.04 17.01 -13.80
CA SER A 14 6.91 16.47 -15.17
C SER A 14 7.96 15.42 -15.53
N VAL A 15 8.29 14.56 -14.56
CA VAL A 15 9.25 13.48 -14.75
C VAL A 15 8.55 12.18 -15.16
N VAL A 16 9.09 11.49 -16.17
CA VAL A 16 8.74 10.11 -16.48
C VAL A 16 9.95 9.23 -16.18
N LEU A 17 9.86 8.47 -15.08
CA LEU A 17 10.81 7.43 -14.73
C LEU A 17 10.26 6.09 -15.21
N ASP A 18 10.71 5.66 -16.39
CA ASP A 18 10.47 4.32 -16.90
C ASP A 18 11.68 3.44 -16.58
N LEU A 19 11.48 2.44 -15.72
CA LEU A 19 12.55 1.51 -15.35
C LEU A 19 12.74 0.42 -16.40
N ASN A 20 11.92 0.32 -17.45
CA ASN A 20 12.07 -0.61 -18.58
C ASN A 20 12.44 -2.04 -18.13
N GLU A 21 11.64 -2.58 -17.22
CA GLU A 21 11.77 -3.91 -16.63
C GLU A 21 13.06 -4.12 -15.82
N LYS A 22 13.77 -3.05 -15.44
CA LYS A 22 14.93 -3.14 -14.56
C LYS A 22 14.51 -3.25 -13.10
N LYS A 23 15.33 -3.97 -12.35
CA LYS A 23 15.23 -4.09 -10.90
C LYS A 23 16.04 -2.99 -10.22
N LEU A 24 15.35 -2.21 -9.36
CA LEU A 24 15.92 -1.36 -8.34
C LEU A 24 15.88 -2.12 -7.01
N ARG A 25 17.04 -2.30 -6.37
CA ARG A 25 17.17 -3.09 -5.15
C ARG A 25 17.76 -2.24 -4.02
N ASP A 26 17.28 -2.50 -2.82
CA ASP A 26 17.85 -1.97 -1.58
C ASP A 26 19.38 -2.17 -1.55
N PRO A 27 20.17 -1.10 -1.33
CA PRO A 27 21.63 -1.20 -1.25
C PRO A 27 22.12 -2.07 -0.09
N GLY A 28 21.33 -2.25 0.98
CA GLY A 28 21.69 -3.11 2.12
C GLY A 28 20.50 -3.40 3.02
N SER A 29 20.38 -4.63 3.52
CA SER A 29 19.16 -5.09 4.22
C SER A 29 18.76 -4.24 5.42
N ASP A 30 19.71 -3.62 6.12
CA ASP A 30 19.38 -2.93 7.37
C ASP A 30 19.34 -1.39 7.19
N SER A 31 19.27 -0.93 5.94
CA SER A 31 19.49 0.47 5.58
C SER A 31 18.29 1.39 5.88
N GLY A 32 17.09 0.84 6.09
CA GLY A 32 15.85 1.63 6.17
C GLY A 32 15.54 2.40 4.88
N SER A 33 16.14 2.01 3.74
CA SER A 33 16.14 2.83 2.52
C SER A 33 14.76 2.98 1.89
N ILE A 34 14.57 4.15 1.29
CA ILE A 34 13.46 4.44 0.36
C ILE A 34 13.97 4.23 -1.07
N GLY A 35 13.23 3.47 -1.88
CA GLY A 35 13.61 3.18 -3.27
C GLY A 35 13.51 4.43 -4.16
N ILE A 36 12.31 5.00 -4.26
CA ILE A 36 12.07 6.29 -4.90
C ILE A 36 11.44 7.25 -3.92
N LEU A 37 12.07 8.41 -3.74
CA LEU A 37 11.57 9.51 -2.94
C LEU A 37 11.21 10.70 -3.84
N LEU A 38 10.02 11.25 -3.63
CA LEU A 38 9.55 12.48 -4.28
C LEU A 38 8.80 13.35 -3.27
N SER A 39 8.92 14.67 -3.35
CA SER A 39 8.29 15.60 -2.40
C SER A 39 7.81 16.86 -3.11
N ASP A 40 6.53 17.19 -2.96
CA ASP A 40 5.88 18.42 -3.45
C ASP A 40 6.10 18.72 -4.95
N HIS A 41 6.19 17.67 -5.78
CA HIS A 41 6.31 17.76 -7.24
C HIS A 41 5.12 17.10 -7.93
N SER A 42 4.82 17.55 -9.14
CA SER A 42 3.62 17.21 -9.89
C SER A 42 3.92 16.58 -11.25
N ASN A 43 2.91 15.90 -11.81
CA ASN A 43 2.98 15.25 -13.12
C ASN A 43 4.08 14.17 -13.24
N ILE A 44 4.39 13.49 -12.15
CA ILE A 44 5.39 12.41 -12.12
C ILE A 44 4.74 11.08 -12.50
N THR A 45 5.42 10.32 -13.36
CA THR A 45 5.06 8.93 -13.69
C THR A 45 6.23 8.01 -13.39
N ILE A 46 6.01 6.97 -12.57
CA ILE A 46 6.97 5.90 -12.27
C ILE A 46 6.39 4.59 -12.79
N LYS A 47 7.08 3.92 -13.72
CA LYS A 47 6.52 2.75 -14.38
C LYS A 47 7.51 1.64 -14.75
N ASN A 48 6.94 0.45 -14.96
CA ASN A 48 7.60 -0.73 -15.51
C ASN A 48 8.87 -1.15 -14.74
N GLY A 49 8.89 -0.99 -13.42
CA GLY A 49 10.02 -1.34 -12.57
C GLY A 49 9.79 -2.56 -11.69
N TYR A 50 10.89 -3.15 -11.22
CA TYR A 50 10.89 -4.13 -10.13
C TYR A 50 11.57 -3.53 -8.90
N PHE A 51 10.89 -3.51 -7.75
CA PHE A 51 11.38 -3.00 -6.49
C PHE A 51 11.58 -4.15 -5.51
N ASP A 52 12.77 -4.23 -4.88
CA ASP A 52 13.16 -5.39 -4.06
C ASP A 52 13.86 -4.94 -2.77
N GLY A 53 13.29 -5.29 -1.62
CA GLY A 53 13.95 -5.16 -0.32
C GLY A 53 13.80 -3.82 0.39
N PHE A 54 13.09 -2.83 -0.17
CA PHE A 54 13.03 -1.49 0.44
C PHE A 54 12.12 -1.45 1.68
N TRP A 55 12.40 -0.51 2.58
CA TRP A 55 11.45 -0.13 3.64
C TRP A 55 10.24 0.56 3.04
N PHE A 56 10.48 1.61 2.26
CA PHE A 56 9.47 2.21 1.40
C PHE A 56 9.91 2.05 -0.05
N ALA A 57 9.16 1.35 -0.89
CA ALA A 57 9.61 1.21 -2.28
C ALA A 57 9.43 2.52 -3.06
N ILE A 58 8.26 3.15 -2.93
CA ILE A 58 7.98 4.48 -3.46
C ILE A 58 7.30 5.30 -2.37
N SER A 59 7.86 6.44 -2.03
CA SER A 59 7.29 7.38 -1.07
C SER A 59 7.21 8.78 -1.67
N GLY A 60 6.06 9.44 -1.50
CA GLY A 60 5.97 10.86 -1.77
C GLY A 60 4.75 11.56 -1.19
N SER A 61 4.85 12.89 -1.13
CA SER A 61 3.84 13.72 -0.47
C SER A 61 3.64 15.06 -1.19
N GLY A 62 2.47 15.68 -1.01
CA GLY A 62 2.14 17.02 -1.48
C GLY A 62 1.89 17.18 -2.99
N GLY A 63 2.39 16.26 -3.81
CA GLY A 63 2.34 16.34 -5.27
C GLY A 63 0.95 16.19 -5.91
N LYS A 64 0.83 16.63 -7.17
CA LYS A 64 -0.40 16.45 -7.98
C LYS A 64 -0.16 15.57 -9.21
N ASN A 65 -1.17 14.80 -9.61
CA ASN A 65 -1.13 13.94 -10.81
C ASN A 65 0.02 12.92 -10.78
N LEU A 66 0.29 12.32 -9.61
CA LEU A 66 1.28 11.27 -9.46
C LEU A 66 0.75 9.94 -10.01
N ARG A 67 1.55 9.27 -10.84
CA ARG A 67 1.16 8.02 -11.52
C ARG A 67 2.16 6.91 -11.22
N ILE A 68 1.71 5.84 -10.57
CA ILE A 68 2.51 4.64 -10.30
C ILE A 68 1.92 3.48 -11.09
N LEU A 69 2.61 3.05 -12.15
CA LEU A 69 2.02 2.18 -13.19
C LEU A 69 2.84 0.90 -13.41
N ASN A 70 2.18 -0.25 -13.40
CA ASN A 70 2.76 -1.52 -13.87
C ASN A 70 4.11 -1.88 -13.20
N ASN A 71 4.27 -1.56 -11.92
CA ASN A 71 5.47 -1.91 -11.16
C ASN A 71 5.24 -3.20 -10.36
N SER A 72 6.31 -3.96 -10.19
CA SER A 72 6.34 -5.14 -9.31
C SER A 72 7.11 -4.85 -8.04
N PHE A 73 6.57 -5.21 -6.89
CA PHE A 73 7.16 -4.98 -5.57
C PHE A 73 7.32 -6.32 -4.87
N ASN A 74 8.51 -6.59 -4.37
CA ASN A 74 8.86 -7.85 -3.73
C ASN A 74 9.72 -7.60 -2.49
N ASN A 75 9.55 -8.41 -1.44
CA ASN A 75 10.32 -8.30 -0.20
C ASN A 75 10.31 -6.88 0.40
N ILE A 76 9.18 -6.18 0.32
CA ILE A 76 9.07 -4.84 0.89
C ILE A 76 8.87 -4.96 2.40
N LYS A 77 9.66 -4.21 3.16
CA LYS A 77 9.77 -4.36 4.62
C LYS A 77 8.81 -3.50 5.42
N TYR A 78 8.20 -2.48 4.81
CA TYR A 78 7.24 -1.64 5.53
C TYR A 78 6.06 -1.21 4.66
N ILE A 79 6.28 -0.34 3.65
CA ILE A 79 5.21 0.14 2.77
C ILE A 79 5.64 0.10 1.31
N ALA A 80 4.89 -0.56 0.42
CA ALA A 80 5.28 -0.60 -1.00
C ALA A 80 5.06 0.76 -1.68
N ILE A 81 3.86 1.33 -1.54
CA ILE A 81 3.56 2.65 -2.10
C ILE A 81 2.96 3.53 -1.00
N ASN A 82 3.64 4.63 -0.66
CA ASN A 82 3.19 5.63 0.31
C ASN A 82 3.02 6.98 -0.42
N LEU A 83 1.78 7.44 -0.60
CA LEU A 83 1.50 8.67 -1.36
C LEU A 83 0.51 9.60 -0.67
N SER A 84 0.73 10.91 -0.79
CA SER A 84 -0.28 11.95 -0.54
C SER A 84 -0.33 13.00 -1.64
N GLY A 85 -1.38 13.84 -1.64
CA GLY A 85 -1.51 14.96 -2.57
C GLY A 85 -2.84 15.00 -3.33
N SER A 86 -2.84 15.13 -4.66
CA SER A 86 -4.11 15.19 -5.42
C SER A 86 -4.05 14.49 -6.76
N ASN A 87 -5.21 13.98 -7.21
CA ASN A 87 -5.35 13.26 -8.47
C ASN A 87 -4.34 12.10 -8.63
N LEU A 88 -4.19 11.29 -7.58
CA LEU A 88 -3.27 10.15 -7.59
C LEU A 88 -3.79 9.03 -8.49
N TYR A 89 -2.90 8.34 -9.19
CA TYR A 89 -3.25 7.23 -10.07
C TYR A 89 -2.30 6.04 -9.87
N VAL A 90 -2.77 5.01 -9.19
CA VAL A 90 -2.02 3.79 -8.88
C VAL A 90 -2.66 2.64 -9.62
N ARG A 91 -2.01 2.13 -10.68
CA ARG A 91 -2.62 1.13 -11.56
C ARG A 91 -1.69 0.01 -12.00
N GLY A 92 -2.23 -1.20 -12.04
CA GLY A 92 -1.55 -2.35 -12.64
C GLY A 92 -0.34 -2.83 -11.83
N ASN A 93 -0.19 -2.39 -10.59
CA ASN A 93 0.95 -2.76 -9.77
C ASN A 93 0.74 -4.14 -9.13
N TYR A 94 1.84 -4.86 -8.95
CA TYR A 94 1.87 -6.20 -8.37
C TYR A 94 2.74 -6.20 -7.11
N ILE A 95 2.10 -6.24 -5.93
CA ILE A 95 2.78 -6.20 -4.62
C ILE A 95 2.69 -7.59 -4.01
N ILE A 96 3.84 -8.26 -3.89
CA ILE A 96 3.94 -9.63 -3.38
C ILE A 96 5.07 -9.80 -2.38
N ASN A 97 5.00 -10.88 -1.59
CA ASN A 97 6.05 -11.34 -0.67
C ASN A 97 6.59 -10.19 0.20
N MET A 98 5.70 -9.43 0.83
CA MET A 98 6.15 -8.41 1.78
C MET A 98 6.87 -9.08 2.96
N ASP A 99 7.84 -8.41 3.55
CA ASP A 99 8.68 -8.99 4.59
C ASP A 99 7.99 -8.94 5.94
N PHE A 100 7.50 -10.10 6.38
CA PHE A 100 6.82 -10.27 7.66
C PHE A 100 7.76 -10.42 8.85
N TYR A 101 9.08 -10.48 8.63
CA TYR A 101 10.06 -10.88 9.64
C TYR A 101 11.00 -9.76 10.08
N GLU A 102 11.02 -8.64 9.36
CA GLU A 102 11.85 -7.46 9.65
C GLU A 102 11.00 -6.28 10.16
N PRO A 103 10.55 -6.29 11.43
CA PRO A 103 9.65 -5.27 11.94
C PRO A 103 10.35 -3.92 12.16
N LYS A 104 9.70 -2.83 11.73
CA LYS A 104 10.09 -1.45 12.07
C LYS A 104 10.13 -1.18 13.57
N ASP A 105 9.22 -1.78 14.32
CA ASP A 105 9.05 -1.62 15.76
C ASP A 105 8.87 -3.00 16.40
N LYS A 106 9.57 -3.24 17.51
CA LYS A 106 9.64 -4.56 18.17
C LYS A 106 8.35 -4.96 18.90
N ILE A 107 7.37 -4.06 18.98
CA ILE A 107 6.10 -4.25 19.69
C ILE A 107 4.94 -4.25 18.70
N ASN A 108 4.78 -3.19 17.91
CA ASN A 108 3.68 -3.00 16.97
C ASN A 108 4.20 -2.74 15.55
N PHE A 109 4.02 -3.70 14.67
CA PHE A 109 4.48 -3.63 13.30
C PHE A 109 3.31 -3.60 12.31
N TYR A 110 3.34 -2.63 11.41
CA TYR A 110 2.40 -2.49 10.31
C TYR A 110 3.12 -2.85 9.03
N LEU A 111 2.47 -3.59 8.15
CA LEU A 111 3.01 -3.93 6.85
C LEU A 111 1.95 -3.61 5.81
N VAL A 112 2.22 -2.67 4.91
CA VAL A 112 1.17 -2.02 4.11
C VAL A 112 1.50 -2.09 2.62
N GLY A 113 0.60 -2.63 1.81
CA GLY A 113 0.79 -2.63 0.35
C GLY A 113 0.72 -1.20 -0.17
N LEU A 114 -0.43 -0.57 0.01
CA LEU A 114 -0.72 0.79 -0.45
C LEU A 114 -1.14 1.66 0.75
N ASN A 115 -0.40 2.73 1.01
CA ASN A 115 -0.77 3.77 1.96
C ASN A 115 -1.07 5.07 1.19
N ILE A 116 -2.34 5.43 1.08
CA ILE A 116 -2.76 6.64 0.39
C ILE A 116 -3.41 7.56 1.42
N ARG A 117 -2.82 8.74 1.63
CA ARG A 117 -3.20 9.66 2.70
C ARG A 117 -3.38 11.06 2.17
N ASP A 118 -4.14 11.91 2.89
CA ASP A 118 -4.30 13.33 2.58
C ASP A 118 -4.46 13.60 1.07
N THR A 119 -5.45 12.92 0.47
CA THR A 119 -5.69 13.01 -0.97
C THR A 119 -7.04 13.58 -1.33
N SER A 120 -7.07 14.45 -2.34
CA SER A 120 -8.29 14.86 -3.03
C SER A 120 -8.34 14.21 -4.41
N GLY A 121 -9.08 13.11 -4.50
CA GLY A 121 -9.20 12.31 -5.71
C GLY A 121 -8.05 11.32 -5.86
N CYS A 122 -8.37 10.03 -5.89
CA CYS A 122 -7.41 8.99 -6.25
C CYS A 122 -8.07 7.89 -7.09
N ASN A 123 -7.28 7.24 -7.94
CA ASN A 123 -7.70 6.10 -8.74
C ASN A 123 -6.75 4.94 -8.46
N ILE A 124 -7.24 3.91 -7.79
CA ILE A 124 -6.49 2.72 -7.40
C ILE A 124 -7.12 1.56 -8.16
N LEU A 125 -6.50 1.19 -9.30
CA LEU A 125 -7.14 0.38 -10.33
C LEU A 125 -6.30 -0.84 -10.71
N ASN A 126 -6.92 -2.02 -10.81
CA ASN A 126 -6.25 -3.22 -11.35
C ASN A 126 -4.92 -3.57 -10.66
N ASN A 127 -4.76 -3.26 -9.37
CA ASN A 127 -3.57 -3.66 -8.62
C ASN A 127 -3.80 -5.04 -8.01
N VAL A 128 -2.71 -5.76 -7.78
CA VAL A 128 -2.72 -6.98 -6.98
C VAL A 128 -1.86 -6.74 -5.76
N VAL A 129 -2.41 -6.98 -4.59
CA VAL A 129 -1.68 -7.04 -3.32
C VAL A 129 -1.89 -8.43 -2.77
N SER A 130 -0.82 -9.23 -2.71
CA SER A 130 -0.92 -10.62 -2.32
C SER A 130 0.20 -11.06 -1.40
N ALA A 131 -0.15 -11.86 -0.40
CA ALA A 131 0.80 -12.58 0.42
C ALA A 131 0.66 -14.09 0.14
N PRO A 132 1.39 -14.61 -0.86
CA PRO A 132 1.32 -16.03 -1.20
C PRO A 132 1.98 -16.92 -0.12
N SER A 133 2.87 -16.34 0.68
CA SER A 133 3.45 -16.95 1.88
C SER A 133 3.27 -15.99 3.05
N ILE A 134 2.79 -16.51 4.18
CA ILE A 134 2.62 -15.76 5.42
C ILE A 134 3.13 -16.58 6.60
N PRO A 135 3.53 -15.94 7.71
CA PRO A 135 3.89 -16.65 8.94
C PRO A 135 2.81 -17.63 9.39
N ILE A 136 3.19 -18.91 9.53
CA ILE A 136 2.34 -19.98 10.05
C ILE A 136 2.33 -20.04 11.58
N GLU A 137 3.36 -19.47 12.20
CA GLU A 137 3.52 -19.37 13.65
C GLU A 137 3.19 -17.95 14.12
N ALA A 138 2.87 -17.83 15.40
CA ALA A 138 2.69 -16.53 16.02
C ALA A 138 4.03 -15.78 16.06
N LEU A 139 4.03 -14.52 15.63
CA LEU A 139 5.20 -13.66 15.71
C LEU A 139 5.37 -13.14 17.15
N LYS A 140 6.61 -12.81 17.53
CA LYS A 140 6.94 -12.25 18.86
C LYS A 140 6.43 -10.82 19.07
N TYR A 141 5.92 -10.20 18.02
CA TYR A 141 5.39 -8.84 17.98
C TYR A 141 3.99 -8.86 17.39
N ARG A 142 3.22 -7.82 17.67
CA ARG A 142 1.92 -7.63 17.03
C ARG A 142 2.15 -7.16 15.59
N LEU A 143 1.66 -7.95 14.64
CA LEU A 143 1.65 -7.60 13.22
C LEU A 143 0.23 -7.23 12.77
N GLU A 144 0.12 -6.17 11.98
CA GLU A 144 -1.09 -5.79 11.24
C GLU A 144 -0.75 -5.61 9.75
N TYR A 145 -1.21 -6.55 8.93
CA TYR A 145 -0.98 -6.54 7.48
C TYR A 145 -2.15 -5.91 6.73
N ILE A 146 -1.88 -4.87 5.96
CA ILE A 146 -2.91 -4.08 5.29
C ILE A 146 -2.67 -4.08 3.79
N GLY A 147 -3.69 -4.45 3.00
CA GLY A 147 -3.62 -4.39 1.55
C GLY A 147 -3.55 -2.94 1.05
N LEU A 148 -4.57 -2.16 1.38
CA LEU A 148 -4.67 -0.72 1.14
C LEU A 148 -5.26 -0.02 2.36
N ILE A 149 -4.67 1.11 2.76
CA ILE A 149 -5.25 2.06 3.71
C ILE A 149 -5.47 3.42 3.04
N LEU A 150 -6.66 3.99 3.25
CA LEU A 150 -6.98 5.40 2.98
C LEU A 150 -7.06 6.17 4.30
N SER A 151 -6.19 7.15 4.53
CA SER A 151 -6.13 7.91 5.79
C SER A 151 -6.11 9.43 5.62
N ASP A 152 -6.09 10.14 6.75
CA ASP A 152 -5.84 11.59 6.86
C ASP A 152 -6.72 12.43 5.94
N SER A 153 -8.04 12.30 6.07
CA SER A 153 -9.01 13.12 5.32
C SER A 153 -9.02 12.91 3.80
N SER A 154 -8.57 11.74 3.32
CA SER A 154 -8.69 11.35 1.92
C SER A 154 -10.13 11.39 1.42
N LYS A 155 -10.37 11.84 0.19
CA LYS A 155 -11.72 11.95 -0.39
C LYS A 155 -11.78 11.63 -1.87
N ASN A 156 -12.96 11.24 -2.35
CA ASN A 156 -13.25 11.00 -3.77
C ASN A 156 -12.33 9.95 -4.40
N CYS A 157 -12.02 8.89 -3.66
CA CYS A 157 -11.14 7.82 -4.12
C CYS A 157 -11.93 6.70 -4.79
N LYS A 158 -11.49 6.31 -5.99
CA LYS A 158 -12.03 5.19 -6.75
C LYS A 158 -11.11 3.99 -6.61
N ILE A 159 -11.58 2.93 -5.94
CA ILE A 159 -10.86 1.68 -5.73
C ILE A 159 -11.57 0.59 -6.52
N GLN A 160 -11.01 0.21 -7.67
CA GLN A 160 -11.72 -0.67 -8.60
C GLN A 160 -10.86 -1.79 -9.18
N ASN A 161 -11.46 -2.98 -9.32
CA ASN A 161 -10.87 -4.15 -9.99
C ASN A 161 -9.52 -4.59 -9.36
N ASN A 162 -9.31 -4.33 -8.08
CA ASN A 162 -8.09 -4.78 -7.39
C ASN A 162 -8.28 -6.19 -6.82
N ILE A 163 -7.18 -6.91 -6.68
CA ILE A 163 -7.13 -8.21 -6.02
C ILE A 163 -6.32 -8.08 -4.74
N PHE A 164 -6.95 -8.38 -3.61
CA PHE A 164 -6.31 -8.49 -2.31
C PHE A 164 -6.39 -9.95 -1.87
N SER A 165 -5.27 -10.66 -1.82
CA SER A 165 -5.29 -12.10 -1.54
C SER A 165 -4.17 -12.59 -0.63
N ASN A 166 -4.53 -13.21 0.49
CA ASN A 166 -3.61 -14.09 1.21
C ASN A 166 -3.81 -15.54 0.75
N PHE A 167 -2.77 -16.37 0.79
CA PHE A 167 -2.93 -17.78 0.43
C PHE A 167 -3.74 -18.58 1.46
N GLN A 168 -3.62 -18.20 2.73
CA GLN A 168 -4.35 -18.80 3.86
C GLN A 168 -4.74 -17.73 4.87
N SER A 169 -5.65 -18.06 5.78
CA SER A 169 -6.04 -17.15 6.87
C SER A 169 -4.87 -16.90 7.83
N PRO A 170 -4.45 -15.65 8.05
CA PRO A 170 -3.33 -15.34 8.93
C PRO A 170 -3.68 -15.51 10.41
N LYS A 171 -2.67 -15.79 11.23
CA LYS A 171 -2.74 -15.79 12.70
C LYS A 171 -2.49 -14.40 13.33
N PHE A 172 -2.50 -13.37 12.50
CA PHE A 172 -2.30 -11.96 12.87
C PHE A 172 -3.36 -11.10 12.19
N ASN A 173 -3.52 -9.87 12.67
CA ASN A 173 -4.49 -8.94 12.11
C ASN A 173 -4.17 -8.69 10.64
N SER A 174 -5.15 -8.90 9.77
CA SER A 174 -5.03 -8.52 8.37
C SER A 174 -6.31 -7.89 7.85
N ILE A 175 -6.14 -6.78 7.11
CA ILE A 175 -7.24 -6.00 6.56
C ILE A 175 -6.95 -5.76 5.08
N ALA A 176 -7.83 -6.17 4.17
CA ALA A 176 -7.58 -5.93 2.74
C ALA A 176 -7.72 -4.44 2.41
N LEU A 177 -8.83 -3.83 2.83
CA LEU A 177 -9.14 -2.42 2.60
C LEU A 177 -9.48 -1.72 3.93
N TRP A 178 -8.68 -0.74 4.33
CA TRP A 178 -8.94 0.08 5.52
C TRP A 178 -9.25 1.53 5.12
N ILE A 179 -10.51 1.93 5.26
CA ILE A 179 -10.96 3.32 5.14
C ILE A 179 -10.92 3.94 6.54
N ALA A 180 -9.84 4.65 6.85
CA ALA A 180 -9.63 5.23 8.17
C ALA A 180 -10.49 6.47 8.42
N SER A 181 -10.56 6.87 9.70
CA SER A 181 -11.38 8.01 10.13
C SER A 181 -11.03 9.29 9.38
N GLY A 182 -12.07 10.02 8.97
CA GLY A 182 -11.94 11.28 8.24
C GLY A 182 -11.92 11.12 6.72
N THR A 183 -11.66 9.91 6.21
CA THR A 183 -11.80 9.59 4.78
C THR A 183 -13.28 9.59 4.40
N LYS A 184 -13.66 10.10 3.21
CA LYS A 184 -15.07 10.19 2.76
C LYS A 184 -15.23 9.96 1.26
N ASP A 185 -16.48 9.76 0.83
CA ASP A 185 -16.93 9.76 -0.56
C ASP A 185 -16.11 8.82 -1.48
N SER A 186 -15.64 7.70 -0.94
CA SER A 186 -14.86 6.73 -1.70
C SER A 186 -15.77 5.68 -2.36
N PHE A 187 -15.40 5.21 -3.54
CA PHE A 187 -16.16 4.21 -4.30
C PHE A 187 -15.33 2.94 -4.45
N LEU A 188 -15.82 1.83 -3.89
CA LEU A 188 -15.16 0.54 -3.86
C LEU A 188 -15.95 -0.42 -4.76
N HIS A 189 -15.37 -0.81 -5.90
CA HIS A 189 -16.11 -1.53 -6.94
C HIS A 189 -15.36 -2.69 -7.57
N ASN A 190 -16.01 -3.85 -7.75
CA ASN A 190 -15.46 -5.02 -8.45
C ASN A 190 -14.10 -5.49 -7.92
N ASN A 191 -13.82 -5.32 -6.63
CA ASN A 191 -12.59 -5.83 -6.03
C ASN A 191 -12.79 -7.28 -5.58
N LEU A 192 -11.74 -8.07 -5.69
CA LEU A 192 -11.67 -9.43 -5.16
C LEU A 192 -10.86 -9.43 -3.87
N ILE A 193 -11.44 -9.93 -2.79
CA ILE A 193 -10.79 -10.04 -1.48
C ILE A 193 -10.84 -11.48 -0.99
N LEU A 194 -9.67 -12.09 -0.77
CA LEU A 194 -9.51 -13.50 -0.43
C LEU A 194 -8.65 -13.68 0.84
N ASN A 195 -9.15 -14.44 1.80
CA ASN A 195 -8.42 -14.94 2.98
C ASN A 195 -7.74 -13.85 3.86
N TYR A 196 -8.27 -12.63 3.85
CA TYR A 196 -7.95 -11.64 4.89
C TYR A 196 -8.80 -11.89 6.13
N GLN A 197 -8.29 -11.55 7.31
CA GLN A 197 -9.10 -11.60 8.53
C GLN A 197 -10.31 -10.65 8.43
N TYR A 198 -10.11 -9.48 7.82
CA TYR A 198 -11.16 -8.53 7.50
C TYR A 198 -11.08 -8.07 6.05
N GLY A 199 -12.22 -8.05 5.37
CA GLY A 199 -12.30 -7.57 3.99
C GLY A 199 -12.18 -6.05 3.92
N ILE A 200 -13.25 -5.36 4.30
CA ILE A 200 -13.31 -3.89 4.34
C ILE A 200 -13.52 -3.45 5.79
N ALA A 201 -12.65 -2.56 6.26
CA ALA A 201 -12.76 -1.90 7.56
C ALA A 201 -12.89 -0.39 7.34
N GLY A 202 -14.06 0.17 7.61
CA GLY A 202 -14.35 1.59 7.43
C GLY A 202 -15.82 1.90 7.71
N ASN A 203 -16.12 3.10 8.19
CA ASN A 203 -17.50 3.48 8.50
C ASN A 203 -18.31 3.42 7.20
N PRO A 204 -19.41 2.63 7.12
CA PRO A 204 -20.16 2.46 5.88
C PRO A 204 -20.75 3.75 5.29
N LYS A 205 -20.79 4.85 6.06
CA LYS A 205 -21.21 6.17 5.56
C LYS A 205 -20.12 6.90 4.76
N ASP A 206 -18.87 6.46 4.89
CA ASP A 206 -17.70 7.12 4.31
C ASP A 206 -17.35 6.57 2.92
N TYR A 207 -18.03 5.53 2.46
CA TYR A 207 -17.84 4.95 1.13
C TYR A 207 -19.09 4.26 0.58
N ILE A 208 -19.11 4.07 -0.73
CA ILE A 208 -20.09 3.25 -1.44
C ILE A 208 -19.39 1.97 -1.89
N GLU A 209 -20.01 0.83 -1.58
CA GLU A 209 -19.53 -0.50 -1.96
C GLU A 209 -20.44 -1.13 -3.02
N GLN A 210 -19.88 -1.61 -4.13
CA GLN A 210 -20.65 -2.27 -5.18
C GLN A 210 -19.89 -3.43 -5.83
N ASN A 211 -20.52 -4.61 -5.94
CA ASN A 211 -20.00 -5.77 -6.67
C ASN A 211 -18.61 -6.25 -6.22
N ASN A 212 -18.22 -6.06 -4.96
CA ASN A 212 -16.99 -6.66 -4.44
C ASN A 212 -17.25 -8.13 -4.08
N LEU A 213 -16.30 -9.00 -4.39
CA LEU A 213 -16.35 -10.43 -4.03
C LEU A 213 -15.43 -10.67 -2.83
N LEU A 214 -16.02 -11.06 -1.71
CA LEU A 214 -15.35 -11.31 -0.44
C LEU A 214 -15.43 -12.82 -0.13
N VAL A 215 -14.28 -13.50 -0.05
CA VAL A 215 -14.21 -14.95 0.19
C VAL A 215 -13.30 -15.23 1.39
N ASN A 216 -13.80 -16.03 2.34
CA ASN A 216 -13.09 -16.40 3.56
C ASN A 216 -12.59 -15.21 4.38
N VAL A 217 -13.40 -14.16 4.48
CA VAL A 217 -13.09 -12.97 5.29
C VAL A 217 -14.09 -12.78 6.41
N GLY A 218 -13.61 -12.33 7.55
CA GLY A 218 -14.46 -11.92 8.66
C GLY A 218 -15.10 -10.55 8.43
N LYS A 219 -16.24 -10.33 9.08
CA LYS A 219 -16.79 -8.98 9.25
C LYS A 219 -16.08 -8.30 10.43
N PRO A 220 -15.65 -7.04 10.32
CA PRO A 220 -15.11 -6.32 11.47
C PRO A 220 -16.14 -6.29 12.59
N LYS A 221 -15.76 -6.64 13.82
CA LYS A 221 -16.58 -6.35 15.00
C LYS A 221 -16.43 -4.86 15.30
N TRP A 222 -17.26 -4.04 14.67
CA TRP A 222 -17.37 -2.61 14.95
C TRP A 222 -17.65 -2.43 16.44
N TYR A 223 -16.73 -1.82 17.22
CA TYR A 223 -16.97 -1.09 18.50
C TYR A 223 -15.72 -0.75 19.32
N LYS A 224 -14.51 -1.17 18.95
CA LYS A 224 -13.29 -0.52 19.48
C LYS A 224 -12.79 0.44 18.41
N LYS A 225 -12.69 1.74 18.74
CA LYS A 225 -11.93 2.71 17.95
C LYS A 225 -10.63 2.03 17.52
N PHE A 226 -10.49 1.71 16.24
CA PHE A 226 -9.18 1.41 15.70
C PHE A 226 -8.43 2.74 15.82
N ILE A 227 -7.63 2.85 16.88
CA ILE A 227 -6.75 4.00 17.06
C ILE A 227 -5.77 3.90 15.90
N LEU A 228 -5.86 4.84 14.96
CA LEU A 228 -4.84 5.05 13.94
C LEU A 228 -3.48 5.05 14.68
N PRO A 229 -2.52 4.18 14.31
CA PRO A 229 -1.18 4.30 14.86
C PRO A 229 -0.66 5.70 14.51
N LEU A 230 -0.38 6.51 15.54
CA LEU A 230 0.15 7.88 15.45
C LEU A 230 1.42 8.00 14.59
N PHE A 231 2.04 6.88 14.19
CA PHE A 231 3.33 6.80 13.52
C PHE A 231 3.25 6.72 11.98
N LEU A 232 2.06 6.58 11.37
CA LEU A 232 1.94 6.59 9.90
C LEU A 232 2.07 7.99 9.28
N ASN A 233 2.12 9.05 10.11
CA ASN A 233 2.10 10.44 9.65
C ASN A 233 3.48 11.11 9.53
N ASN A 234 4.57 10.41 9.90
CA ASN A 234 5.88 11.03 10.12
C ASN A 234 6.93 10.78 9.03
N TYR A 235 6.58 10.54 7.77
CA TYR A 235 7.54 10.55 6.63
C TYR A 235 6.86 10.95 5.33
#